data_AF-M5SH42-F1
#
_entry.id   AF-M5SH42-F1
#
_cell.length_a   1.000
_cell.length_b   1.000
_cell.length_c   1.000
_cell.angle_alpha   90.00
_cell.angle_beta   90.00
_cell.angle_gamma   90.00
#
_symmetry.space_group_name_H-M   'P 1'
#
loop_
_entity.id
_entity.type
_entity.pdbx_description
1 polymer ?
#
loop_
_entity_poly.entity_id
_entity_poly.type
_entity_poly.pdbx_seq_one_letter_code
_entity_poly.pdbx_strand_id
1 'polypeptide(L)'
;MRLQCGALLLGMMLMGMAVTTNTQVSAEAADREVLVDPGKTFVKVYRLHDLPAWSKDGTFRPVLIMQTVQDQILPKQWESRGGTATMAPYPQDGALVISAPEKMHEKIQAFLDKQRPSK
;
A
#
# COMPACT_ATOMS: atom_id res chain seq x y z
N MET A 1 46.62 41.79 -33.48
CA MET A 1 46.20 40.58 -32.72
C MET A 1 45.05 39.89 -33.43
N ARG A 2 45.31 38.77 -34.12
CA ARG A 2 44.41 37.62 -34.32
C ARG A 2 45.24 36.52 -35.00
N LEU A 3 45.21 35.35 -34.38
CA LEU A 3 46.11 34.22 -34.58
C LEU A 3 45.82 33.47 -35.89
N GLN A 4 46.89 33.26 -36.66
CA GLN A 4 47.47 32.00 -37.15
C GLN A 4 46.58 30.79 -37.52
N CYS A 5 46.92 30.26 -38.70
CA CYS A 5 46.45 29.08 -39.42
C CYS A 5 46.36 27.76 -38.63
N GLY A 6 45.52 26.84 -39.13
CA GLY A 6 45.63 25.41 -38.82
C GLY A 6 44.55 24.59 -39.53
N ALA A 7 44.90 24.02 -40.69
CA ALA A 7 44.13 22.96 -41.34
C ALA A 7 44.21 21.66 -40.53
N LEU A 8 43.14 20.83 -40.54
CA LEU A 8 43.27 19.41 -40.83
C LEU A 8 41.90 18.76 -41.12
N LEU A 9 41.91 17.96 -42.19
CA LEU A 9 40.85 17.10 -42.69
C LEU A 9 40.72 15.79 -41.88
N LEU A 10 39.76 14.98 -42.31
CA LEU A 10 39.38 13.60 -41.94
C LEU A 10 38.36 13.54 -40.80
N GLY A 11 37.15 13.01 -40.98
CA GLY A 11 36.67 12.08 -41.99
C GLY A 11 36.29 10.77 -41.30
N MET A 12 35.05 10.32 -41.45
CA MET A 12 34.75 8.92 -41.77
C MET A 12 33.26 8.73 -41.99
N MET A 13 33.02 8.09 -43.13
CA MET A 13 31.81 7.59 -43.72
C MET A 13 31.36 6.30 -43.01
N LEU A 14 30.20 5.79 -43.42
CA LEU A 14 29.67 4.41 -43.28
C LEU A 14 28.64 4.21 -42.15
N MET A 15 27.34 4.00 -42.43
CA MET A 15 26.69 2.85 -43.10
C MET A 15 26.55 1.64 -42.17
N GLY A 16 25.31 1.25 -41.88
CA GLY A 16 24.96 0.04 -41.12
C GLY A 16 23.47 0.04 -40.75
N MET A 17 22.60 -0.40 -41.67
CA MET A 17 21.95 -1.73 -41.65
C MET A 17 20.86 -1.84 -40.57
N ALA A 18 19.60 -1.81 -41.01
CA ALA A 18 18.46 -2.19 -40.18
C ALA A 18 18.52 -3.70 -39.88
N VAL A 19 18.37 -4.07 -38.61
CA VAL A 19 18.17 -5.46 -38.19
C VAL A 19 16.80 -5.53 -37.50
N THR A 20 15.85 -6.19 -38.16
CA THR A 20 14.61 -6.64 -37.54
C THR A 20 14.89 -7.99 -36.89
N THR A 21 14.73 -8.11 -35.58
CA THR A 21 14.74 -9.42 -34.90
C THR A 21 13.59 -9.49 -33.91
N ASN A 22 12.53 -10.17 -34.36
CA ASN A 22 11.86 -11.28 -33.68
C ASN A 22 11.61 -11.10 -32.17
N THR A 23 10.45 -10.55 -31.81
CA THR A 23 9.92 -10.62 -30.44
C THR A 23 9.57 -12.08 -30.13
N GLN A 24 10.52 -12.79 -29.53
CA GLN A 24 10.22 -14.00 -28.76
C GLN A 24 9.32 -13.58 -27.59
N VAL A 25 8.09 -14.10 -27.58
CA VAL A 25 7.26 -14.10 -26.38
C VAL A 25 7.90 -15.09 -25.42
N SER A 26 8.80 -14.57 -24.59
CA SER A 26 9.32 -15.29 -23.44
C SER A 26 8.31 -15.11 -22.30
N ALA A 27 7.48 -16.13 -22.10
CA ALA A 27 6.60 -16.23 -20.95
C ALA A 27 7.46 -16.60 -19.74
N GLU A 28 7.98 -15.60 -19.03
CA GLU A 28 8.75 -15.83 -17.81
C GLU A 28 8.35 -14.87 -16.68
N ALA A 29 7.83 -15.50 -15.62
CA ALA A 29 7.79 -15.06 -14.23
C ALA A 29 7.41 -13.59 -13.97
N ALA A 30 6.11 -13.31 -13.91
CA ALA A 30 5.64 -12.23 -13.04
C ALA A 30 5.57 -12.74 -11.59
N ASP A 31 6.71 -13.14 -11.02
CA ASP A 31 6.89 -13.00 -9.57
C ASP A 31 7.20 -11.52 -9.33
N ARG A 32 6.14 -10.72 -9.43
CA ARG A 32 6.21 -9.32 -9.04
C ARG A 32 6.25 -9.34 -7.52
N GLU A 33 7.45 -9.31 -6.94
CA GLU A 33 7.60 -8.68 -5.64
C GLU A 33 7.02 -7.27 -5.79
N VAL A 34 5.78 -7.11 -5.30
CA VAL A 34 5.18 -5.80 -5.17
C VAL A 34 6.12 -5.07 -4.22
N LEU A 35 6.91 -4.16 -4.77
CA LEU A 35 7.69 -3.21 -4.00
C LEU A 35 6.65 -2.35 -3.24
N VAL A 36 6.22 -2.84 -2.09
CA VAL A 36 5.35 -2.11 -1.18
C VAL A 36 6.20 -0.96 -0.68
N ASP A 37 5.99 0.22 -1.24
CA ASP A 37 6.55 1.45 -0.71
C ASP A 37 6.19 1.53 0.78
N PRO A 38 7.18 1.52 1.70
CA PRO A 38 6.93 1.41 3.13
C PRO A 38 6.20 2.62 3.71
N GLY A 39 6.10 3.73 2.97
CA GLY A 39 5.27 4.90 3.32
C GLY A 39 3.88 4.88 2.70
N LYS A 40 3.59 3.96 1.76
CA LYS A 40 2.28 3.90 1.11
C LYS A 40 1.22 3.28 2.01
N THR A 41 0.23 4.08 2.35
CA THR A 41 -0.97 3.64 3.05
C THR A 41 -2.13 3.42 2.08
N PHE A 42 -3.03 2.52 2.44
CA PHE A 42 -4.26 2.24 1.71
C PHE A 42 -5.44 2.48 2.64
N VAL A 43 -6.57 2.92 2.10
CA VAL A 43 -7.80 3.06 2.89
C VAL A 43 -8.64 1.80 2.72
N LYS A 44 -9.01 1.16 3.84
CA LYS A 44 -9.97 0.05 3.86
C LYS A 44 -11.10 0.31 4.85
N VAL A 45 -12.28 -0.20 4.52
CA VAL A 45 -13.49 -0.12 5.35
C VAL A 45 -13.75 -1.50 5.97
N TYR A 46 -13.87 -1.56 7.29
CA TYR A 46 -14.12 -2.77 8.05
C TYR A 46 -15.51 -2.69 8.70
N ARG A 47 -16.44 -3.51 8.21
CA ARG A 47 -17.80 -3.64 8.77
C ARG A 47 -17.74 -4.38 10.11
N LEU A 48 -18.50 -3.89 11.09
CA LEU A 48 -18.50 -4.42 12.45
C LEU A 48 -19.87 -4.96 12.90
N HIS A 49 -20.82 -5.16 11.99
CA HIS A 49 -22.18 -5.61 12.33
C HIS A 49 -22.21 -6.98 13.05
N ASP A 50 -21.24 -7.84 12.76
CA ASP A 50 -21.06 -9.18 13.31
C ASP A 50 -20.05 -9.23 14.47
N LEU A 51 -19.63 -8.07 14.96
CA LEU A 51 -18.60 -7.92 15.99
C LEU A 51 -19.17 -7.26 17.26
N PRO A 52 -18.50 -7.39 18.42
CA PRO A 52 -18.92 -6.77 19.68
C PRO A 52 -18.64 -5.25 19.70
N ALA A 53 -19.24 -4.54 18.75
CA ALA A 53 -19.17 -3.08 18.60
C ALA A 53 -20.55 -2.41 18.82
N TRP A 54 -21.52 -3.15 19.36
CA TRP A 54 -22.90 -2.72 19.53
C TRP A 54 -23.36 -2.96 20.95
N SER A 55 -24.08 -2.01 21.54
CA SER A 55 -24.81 -2.25 22.78
C SER A 55 -26.08 -3.06 22.53
N LYS A 56 -26.67 -3.61 23.60
CA LYS A 56 -27.90 -4.42 23.52
C LYS A 56 -29.09 -3.66 22.92
N ASP A 57 -29.07 -2.33 22.97
CA ASP A 57 -30.06 -1.42 22.39
C ASP A 57 -29.82 -1.10 20.91
N GLY A 58 -28.79 -1.70 20.29
CA GLY A 58 -28.43 -1.46 18.88
C GLY A 58 -27.57 -0.21 18.65
N THR A 59 -27.12 0.48 19.70
CA THR A 59 -26.25 1.65 19.51
C THR A 59 -24.83 1.23 19.15
N PHE A 60 -24.26 1.87 18.12
CA PHE A 60 -22.87 1.66 17.72
C PHE A 60 -21.90 2.25 18.76
N ARG A 61 -20.97 1.41 19.24
CA ARG A 61 -19.97 1.70 20.29
C ARG A 61 -18.59 1.23 19.84
N PRO A 62 -17.97 1.90 18.85
CA PRO A 62 -16.72 1.45 18.25
C PRO A 62 -15.49 1.63 19.16
N VAL A 63 -15.60 2.43 20.22
CA VAL A 63 -14.45 2.86 21.04
C VAL A 63 -13.63 1.67 21.55
N LEU A 64 -14.29 0.63 22.07
CA LEU A 64 -13.60 -0.52 22.65
C LEU A 64 -12.81 -1.32 21.60
N ILE A 65 -13.42 -1.60 20.45
CA ILE A 65 -12.74 -2.34 19.37
C ILE A 65 -11.64 -1.49 18.72
N MET A 66 -11.84 -0.17 18.59
CA MET A 66 -10.81 0.74 18.11
C MET A 66 -9.58 0.75 19.01
N GLN A 67 -9.77 0.88 20.33
CA GLN A 67 -8.69 0.81 21.31
C GLN A 67 -7.96 -0.53 21.24
N THR A 68 -8.72 -1.62 21.17
CA THR A 68 -8.16 -2.97 21.11
C THR A 68 -7.31 -3.17 19.85
N VAL A 69 -7.78 -2.72 18.69
CA VAL A 69 -7.01 -2.77 17.44
C VAL A 69 -5.75 -1.91 17.54
N GLN A 70 -5.84 -0.71 18.12
CA GLN A 70 -4.67 0.16 18.31
C GLN A 70 -3.62 -0.45 19.26
N ASP A 71 -4.06 -1.17 20.29
CA ASP A 71 -3.20 -1.77 21.30
C ASP A 71 -2.56 -3.09 20.87
N GLN A 72 -3.24 -3.87 20.03
CA GLN A 72 -2.74 -5.19 19.62
C GLN A 72 -2.03 -5.17 18.27
N ILE A 73 -2.42 -4.27 17.36
CA ILE A 73 -1.92 -4.29 15.98
C ILE A 73 -0.87 -3.20 15.79
N LEU A 74 0.40 -3.61 15.78
CA LEU A 74 1.56 -2.75 15.54
C LEU A 74 1.46 -1.40 16.27
N PRO A 75 1.40 -1.38 17.62
CA PRO A 75 1.11 -0.19 18.43
C PRO A 75 1.77 1.11 17.99
N LYS A 76 3.07 1.06 17.65
CA LYS A 76 3.86 2.24 17.29
C LYS A 76 3.51 2.85 15.92
N GLN A 77 2.70 2.16 15.11
CA GLN A 77 2.35 2.58 13.75
C GLN A 77 1.10 3.48 13.71
N TRP A 78 0.36 3.63 14.82
CA TRP A 78 -0.80 4.52 14.88
C TRP A 78 -0.41 5.98 15.09
N GLU A 79 -1.17 6.90 14.50
CA GLU A 79 -0.97 8.36 14.60
C GLU A 79 -0.89 8.84 16.06
N SER A 80 -1.75 8.31 16.94
CA SER A 80 -1.74 8.62 18.38
C SER A 80 -0.44 8.25 19.10
N ARG A 81 0.44 7.50 18.43
CA ARG A 81 1.73 7.01 18.92
C ARG A 81 2.90 7.43 18.01
N GLY A 82 2.67 8.41 17.12
CA GLY A 82 3.69 8.96 16.22
C GLY A 82 3.92 8.15 14.93
N GLY A 83 3.04 7.20 14.61
CA GLY A 83 3.05 6.48 13.33
C GLY A 83 2.18 7.15 12.25
N THR A 84 2.00 6.47 11.13
CA THR A 84 1.29 7.00 9.95
C THR A 84 -0.12 6.44 9.76
N ALA A 85 -0.51 5.42 10.52
CA ALA A 85 -1.81 4.78 10.39
C ALA A 85 -2.90 5.56 11.14
N THR A 86 -4.06 5.72 10.49
CA THR A 86 -5.23 6.41 11.05
C THR A 86 -6.44 5.50 11.09
N MET A 87 -7.36 5.78 12.02
CA MET A 87 -8.60 5.01 12.19
C MET A 87 -9.71 5.96 12.63
N ALA A 88 -10.86 5.87 11.96
CA ALA A 88 -12.06 6.61 12.32
C ALA A 88 -13.30 5.72 12.29
N PRO A 89 -14.28 5.96 13.17
CA PRO A 89 -15.58 5.30 13.07
C PRO A 89 -16.40 5.89 11.92
N TYR A 90 -17.20 5.04 11.28
CA TYR A 90 -18.18 5.43 10.28
C TYR A 90 -19.56 4.88 10.69
N PRO A 91 -20.31 5.63 11.53
CA PRO A 91 -21.51 5.12 12.21
C PRO A 91 -22.67 4.75 11.28
N GLN A 92 -22.82 5.44 10.14
CA GLN A 92 -23.88 5.17 9.15
C GLN A 92 -23.89 3.72 8.68
N ASP A 93 -22.71 3.12 8.68
CA ASP A 93 -22.41 1.82 8.09
C ASP A 93 -21.90 0.82 9.14
N GLY A 94 -21.90 1.20 10.42
CA GLY A 94 -21.40 0.37 11.51
C GLY A 94 -19.97 -0.09 11.28
N ALA A 95 -19.11 0.79 10.80
CA ALA A 95 -17.80 0.44 10.25
C ALA A 95 -16.64 1.24 10.85
N LEU A 96 -15.42 0.76 10.59
CA LEU A 96 -14.19 1.53 10.75
C LEU A 96 -13.58 1.82 9.39
N VAL A 97 -13.11 3.04 9.19
CA VAL A 97 -12.29 3.45 8.06
C VAL A 97 -10.85 3.55 8.56
N ILE A 98 -9.96 2.78 7.95
CA ILE A 98 -8.55 2.70 8.38
C ILE A 98 -7.66 3.02 7.19
N SER A 99 -6.74 3.97 7.36
CA SER A 99 -5.62 4.20 6.45
C SER A 99 -4.36 3.59 7.05
N ALA A 100 -3.78 2.55 6.42
CA ALA A 100 -2.59 1.90 6.96
C ALA A 100 -1.76 1.19 5.87
N PRO A 101 -0.51 0.79 6.15
CA PRO A 101 0.25 -0.09 5.27
C PRO A 101 -0.44 -1.43 5.07
N GLU A 102 -0.22 -2.08 3.92
CA GLU A 102 -0.89 -3.34 3.56
C GLU A 102 -0.71 -4.46 4.60
N LYS A 103 0.52 -4.67 5.09
CA LYS A 103 0.82 -5.64 6.15
C LYS A 103 0.05 -5.39 7.45
N MET A 104 -0.30 -4.13 7.72
CA MET A 104 -1.11 -3.77 8.88
C MET A 104 -2.57 -4.13 8.65
N HIS A 105 -3.09 -3.90 7.44
CA HIS A 105 -4.44 -4.34 7.06
C HIS A 105 -4.63 -5.85 7.15
N GLU A 106 -3.64 -6.64 6.76
CA GLU A 106 -3.67 -8.11 6.92
C GLU A 106 -3.82 -8.51 8.39
N LYS A 107 -3.06 -7.87 9.28
CA LYS A 107 -3.13 -8.11 10.73
C LYS A 107 -4.46 -7.66 11.33
N ILE A 108 -4.99 -6.51 10.89
CA ILE A 108 -6.32 -6.03 11.30
C ILE A 108 -7.39 -7.02 10.88
N GLN A 109 -7.37 -7.46 9.61
CA GLN A 109 -8.34 -8.43 9.08
C GLN A 109 -8.30 -9.72 9.90
N ALA A 110 -7.12 -10.31 10.07
CA ALA A 110 -6.95 -11.53 10.85
C ALA A 110 -7.37 -11.38 12.32
N PHE A 111 -7.18 -10.20 12.92
CA PHE A 111 -7.66 -9.91 14.26
C PHE A 111 -9.19 -9.87 14.31
N LEU A 112 -9.82 -9.11 13.41
CA LEU A 112 -11.28 -8.98 13.36
C LEU A 112 -11.95 -10.32 13.10
N ASP A 113 -11.41 -11.13 12.20
CA ASP A 113 -11.94 -12.47 11.88
C ASP A 113 -11.93 -13.39 13.11
N LYS A 114 -10.93 -13.30 13.99
CA LYS A 114 -10.89 -14.06 15.25
C LYS A 114 -11.95 -13.62 16.27
N GLN A 115 -12.42 -12.38 16.18
CA GLN A 115 -13.47 -11.85 17.06
C GLN A 115 -14.87 -12.19 16.56
N ARG A 116 -15.01 -12.64 15.31
CA ARG A 116 -16.30 -13.05 14.76
C ARG A 116 -16.72 -14.36 15.41
N PRO A 117 -17.99 -14.49 15.82
CA PRO A 117 -18.48 -15.76 16.31
C PRO A 117 -18.33 -16.82 15.22
N SER A 118 -17.72 -17.96 15.58
CA SER A 118 -17.74 -19.14 14.74
C SER A 118 -19.20 -19.50 14.44
N LYS A 119 -19.51 -19.72 13.16
CA LYS A 119 -20.84 -20.18 12.74
C LYS A 119 -21.20 -21.51 13.37
#